data_AF-A0A6H1A7N4-F1
#
_entry.id   AF-A0A6H1A7N4-F1
#
_cell.length_a   1.000
_cell.length_b   1.000
_cell.length_c   1.000
_cell.angle_alpha   90.00
_cell.angle_beta   90.00
_cell.angle_gamma   90.00
#
_symmetry.space_group_name_H-M   'P 1'
#
loop_
_entity.id
_entity.type
_entity.pdbx_description
1 polymer ?
#
loop_
_entity_poly.entity_id
_entity_poly.type
_entity_poly.pdbx_seq_one_letter_code
_entity_poly.pdbx_strand_id
1 'polypeptide(L)'
;MMPDDWDPVAAFTRGDRLRSESLKANLTAIRDQTEDPAVRRLVDDLFAGRMGLREVIRDPAFEAELDKGMQRFSEAWEQLTPEQRADLARQGQAEEARRREELGLPERVEPIPSAGDSPLLREDD
;
A
#
# COMPACT_ATOMS: atom_id res chain seq x y z
N MET A 1 23.35 0.21 -14.59
CA MET A 1 22.37 0.93 -15.42
C MET A 1 21.13 0.06 -15.45
N MET A 2 20.00 0.54 -14.95
CA MET A 2 18.74 -0.21 -15.05
C MET A 2 18.21 -0.13 -16.49
N PRO A 3 17.48 -1.14 -16.98
CA PRO A 3 16.81 -1.10 -18.28
C PRO A 3 15.84 0.09 -18.41
N ASP A 4 15.66 0.62 -19.62
CA ASP A 4 14.75 1.74 -19.89
C ASP A 4 13.25 1.38 -19.63
N ASP A 5 12.93 0.08 -19.52
CA ASP A 5 11.60 -0.47 -19.24
C ASP A 5 11.46 -1.03 -17.81
N TRP A 6 12.39 -0.71 -16.91
CA TRP A 6 12.34 -1.20 -15.54
C TRP A 6 11.20 -0.56 -14.74
N ASP A 7 10.27 -1.39 -14.27
CA ASP A 7 9.22 -0.99 -13.33
C ASP A 7 9.67 -1.25 -11.87
N PRO A 8 10.05 -0.20 -11.11
CA PRO A 8 10.53 -0.37 -9.74
C PRO A 8 9.45 -0.87 -8.79
N VAL A 9 8.17 -0.62 -9.08
CA VAL A 9 7.05 -1.08 -8.26
C VAL A 9 6.83 -2.57 -8.49
N ALA A 10 6.80 -3.01 -9.75
CA ALA A 10 6.70 -4.43 -10.07
C ALA A 10 7.91 -5.21 -9.54
N ALA A 11 9.13 -4.65 -9.62
CA ALA A 11 10.32 -5.27 -9.04
C ALA A 11 10.21 -5.41 -7.51
N PHE A 12 9.67 -4.40 -6.84
CA PHE A 12 9.45 -4.44 -5.39
C PHE A 12 8.40 -5.48 -4.99
N THR A 13 7.31 -5.61 -5.75
CA THR A 13 6.25 -6.61 -5.51
C THR A 13 6.60 -8.00 -6.04
N ARG A 14 7.84 -8.21 -6.51
CA ARG A 14 8.31 -9.47 -7.12
C ARG A 14 7.44 -9.93 -8.30
N GLY A 15 6.90 -8.98 -9.06
CA GLY A 15 6.04 -9.23 -10.21
C GLY A 15 4.58 -9.54 -9.86
N ASP A 16 4.17 -9.47 -8.59
CA ASP A 16 2.76 -9.59 -8.23
C ASP A 16 1.98 -8.40 -8.81
N ARG A 17 1.16 -8.69 -9.82
CA ARG A 17 0.41 -7.70 -10.58
C ARG A 17 -0.63 -6.98 -9.73
N LEU A 18 -1.40 -7.70 -8.91
CA LEU A 18 -2.44 -7.09 -8.07
C LEU A 18 -1.82 -6.13 -7.07
N ARG A 19 -0.71 -6.54 -6.43
CA ARG A 19 0.03 -5.71 -5.49
C ARG A 19 0.71 -4.53 -6.18
N SER A 20 1.27 -4.74 -7.37
CA SER A 20 1.93 -3.67 -8.14
C SER A 20 0.93 -2.58 -8.50
N GLU A 21 -0.22 -2.95 -9.08
CA GLU A 21 -1.26 -2.00 -9.47
C GLU A 21 -1.85 -1.28 -8.25
N SER A 22 -2.13 -2.00 -7.16
CA SER A 22 -2.63 -1.39 -5.93
C SER A 22 -1.63 -0.41 -5.32
N LEU A 23 -0.35 -0.74 -5.34
CA LEU A 23 0.71 0.13 -4.83
C LEU A 23 0.90 1.37 -5.72
N LYS A 24 0.86 1.22 -7.05
CA LYS A 24 0.89 2.36 -7.98
C LYS A 24 -0.29 3.30 -7.77
N ALA A 25 -1.50 2.76 -7.57
CA ALA A 25 -2.68 3.55 -7.27
C ALA A 25 -2.51 4.36 -5.97
N ASN A 26 -2.00 3.73 -4.91
CA ASN A 26 -1.75 4.40 -3.63
C ASN A 26 -0.67 5.50 -3.76
N LEU A 27 0.42 5.22 -4.46
CA LEU A 27 1.50 6.20 -4.71
C LEU A 27 1.00 7.40 -5.54
N THR A 28 0.14 7.15 -6.52
CA THR A 28 -0.53 8.19 -7.31
C THR A 28 -1.41 9.05 -6.41
N ALA A 29 -2.20 8.44 -5.54
CA ALA A 29 -3.04 9.16 -4.58
C ALA A 29 -2.22 10.04 -3.64
N ILE A 30 -1.07 9.56 -3.12
CA ILE A 30 -0.15 10.35 -2.28
C ILE A 30 0.38 11.56 -3.06
N ARG A 31 0.89 11.33 -4.28
CA ARG A 31 1.41 12.39 -5.16
C ARG A 31 0.37 13.47 -5.44
N ASP A 32 -0.87 13.08 -5.69
CA ASP A 32 -1.94 14.01 -6.07
C ASP A 32 -2.49 14.79 -4.87
N GLN A 33 -2.44 14.22 -3.66
CA GLN A 33 -2.99 14.83 -2.44
C GLN A 33 -1.96 15.58 -1.59
N THR A 34 -0.67 15.24 -1.70
CA THR A 34 0.37 15.92 -0.92
C THR A 34 0.54 17.37 -1.36
N GLU A 35 0.83 18.26 -0.42
CA GLU A 35 1.21 19.64 -0.71
C GLU A 35 2.73 19.78 -0.94
N ASP A 36 3.52 18.81 -0.49
CA ASP A 36 4.98 18.86 -0.52
C ASP A 36 5.51 18.55 -1.94
N PRO A 37 6.15 19.52 -2.63
CA PRO A 37 6.70 19.31 -3.97
C PRO A 37 7.84 18.28 -4.00
N ALA A 38 8.56 18.05 -2.89
CA ALA A 38 9.60 17.03 -2.81
C ALA A 38 9.00 15.63 -2.89
N VAL A 39 7.91 15.38 -2.17
CA VAL A 39 7.17 14.11 -2.21
C VAL A 39 6.65 13.81 -3.61
N ARG A 40 6.06 14.81 -4.29
CA ARG A 40 5.61 14.64 -5.68
C ARG A 40 6.75 14.24 -6.60
N ARG A 41 7.90 14.91 -6.48
CA ARG A 41 9.10 14.61 -7.28
C ARG A 41 9.63 13.20 -7.03
N LEU A 42 9.63 12.73 -5.79
CA LEU A 42 10.07 11.38 -5.44
C LEU A 42 9.19 10.31 -6.11
N VAL A 43 7.87 10.50 -6.11
CA VAL A 43 6.94 9.59 -6.79
C VAL A 43 7.12 9.65 -8.32
N ASP A 44 7.33 10.85 -8.89
CA ASP A 44 7.61 11.00 -10.32
C ASP A 44 8.94 10.34 -10.72
N ASP A 45 9.99 10.49 -9.90
CA ASP A 45 11.30 9.87 -10.11
C ASP A 45 11.22 8.34 -10.01
N LEU A 46 10.39 7.82 -9.10
CA LEU A 46 10.07 6.39 -9.01
C LEU A 46 9.36 5.90 -10.28
N PHE A 47 8.28 6.55 -10.71
CA PHE A 47 7.54 6.11 -11.90
C PHE A 47 8.34 6.25 -13.20
N ALA A 48 9.31 7.16 -13.24
CA ALA A 48 10.26 7.27 -14.34
C ALA A 48 11.41 6.26 -14.28
N GLY A 49 11.42 5.34 -13.29
CA GLY A 49 12.48 4.33 -13.13
C GLY A 49 13.84 4.92 -12.71
N ARG A 50 13.88 6.20 -12.31
CA ARG A 50 15.12 6.88 -11.89
C ARG A 50 15.59 6.44 -10.51
N MET A 51 14.68 5.93 -9.68
CA MET A 51 14.97 5.45 -8.33
C MET A 51 14.09 4.25 -7.96
N GLY A 52 14.49 3.51 -6.94
CA GLY A 52 13.72 2.37 -6.43
C GLY A 52 12.77 2.76 -5.30
N LEU A 53 11.71 1.96 -5.09
CA LEU A 53 10.74 2.23 -4.02
C LEU A 53 11.37 2.29 -2.61
N ARG A 54 12.37 1.44 -2.34
CA ARG A 54 13.08 1.46 -1.05
C ARG A 54 13.85 2.75 -0.81
N GLU A 55 14.27 3.42 -1.86
CA GLU A 55 14.97 4.70 -1.77
C GLU A 55 13.97 5.81 -1.45
N VAL A 56 12.81 5.82 -2.13
CA VAL A 56 11.70 6.75 -1.82
C VAL A 56 11.25 6.64 -0.37
N ILE A 57 11.03 5.42 0.14
CA ILE A 57 10.56 5.20 1.52
C ILE A 57 11.58 5.69 2.57
N ARG A 58 12.87 5.71 2.23
CA ARG A 58 13.94 6.19 3.12
C ARG A 58 14.19 7.69 3.01
N ASP A 59 13.51 8.39 2.09
CA ASP A 59 13.63 9.83 1.96
C ASP A 59 12.87 10.50 3.11
N PRO A 60 13.51 11.41 3.88
CA PRO A 60 12.88 12.06 5.02
C PRO A 60 11.59 12.83 4.69
N ALA A 61 11.49 13.40 3.47
CA ALA A 61 10.28 14.11 3.06
C ALA A 61 9.11 13.14 2.85
N PHE A 62 9.40 11.97 2.26
CA PHE A 62 8.39 10.93 2.07
C PHE A 62 7.99 10.28 3.40
N GLU A 63 8.96 10.00 4.28
CA GLU A 63 8.71 9.48 5.63
C GLU A 63 7.80 10.42 6.43
N ALA A 64 8.10 11.72 6.45
CA ALA A 64 7.28 12.71 7.15
C ALA A 64 5.84 12.80 6.57
N GLU A 65 5.66 12.57 5.28
CA GLU A 65 4.32 12.54 4.67
C GLU A 65 3.54 11.27 5.04
N LEU A 66 4.22 10.13 5.12
CA LEU A 66 3.63 8.89 5.63
C LEU A 66 3.19 9.05 7.09
N ASP A 67 4.01 9.69 7.93
CA ASP A 67 3.67 9.92 9.33
C ASP A 67 2.40 10.76 9.49
N LYS A 68 2.26 11.84 8.71
CA LYS A 68 1.02 12.64 8.68
C LYS A 68 -0.18 11.81 8.25
N GLY A 69 -0.01 10.98 7.22
CA GLY A 69 -1.05 10.07 6.75
C GLY A 69 -1.47 9.07 7.82
N MET A 70 -0.50 8.49 8.52
CA MET A 70 -0.72 7.53 9.60
C MET A 70 -1.43 8.17 10.79
N GLN A 71 -1.05 9.39 11.15
CA GLN A 71 -1.74 10.15 12.20
C GLN A 71 -3.22 10.38 11.85
N ARG A 72 -3.50 10.87 10.64
CA ARG A 72 -4.89 11.07 10.17
C ARG A 72 -5.68 9.75 10.16
N PHE A 73 -5.04 8.66 9.74
CA PHE A 73 -5.66 7.34 9.76
C PHE A 73 -5.98 6.89 11.19
N SER A 74 -5.04 7.05 12.13
CA SER A 74 -5.25 6.69 13.54
C SER A 74 -6.41 7.49 14.14
N GLU A 75 -6.43 8.80 13.94
CA GLU A 75 -7.49 9.68 14.41
C GLU A 75 -8.87 9.28 13.82
N ALA A 76 -8.92 8.94 12.53
CA ALA A 76 -10.16 8.48 11.90
C ALA A 76 -10.60 7.09 12.41
N TRP A 77 -9.64 6.17 12.60
CA TRP A 77 -9.91 4.81 13.05
C TRP A 77 -10.46 4.76 14.48
N GLU A 78 -9.94 5.61 15.37
CA GLU A 78 -10.41 5.75 16.74
C GLU A 78 -11.86 6.23 16.84
N GLN A 79 -12.34 6.99 15.85
CA GLN A 79 -13.71 7.48 15.80
C GLN A 79 -14.73 6.44 15.32
N LEU A 80 -14.27 5.30 14.78
CA LEU A 80 -15.15 4.25 14.26
C LEU A 80 -15.63 3.29 15.33
N THR A 81 -16.91 2.92 15.27
CA THR A 81 -17.46 1.81 16.07
C THR A 81 -16.93 0.46 15.58
N PRO A 82 -17.01 -0.61 16.40
CA PRO A 82 -16.65 -1.96 15.97
C PRO A 82 -17.38 -2.42 14.69
N GLU A 83 -18.66 -2.10 14.56
CA GLU A 83 -19.47 -2.42 13.38
C GLU A 83 -18.95 -1.69 12.14
N GLN A 84 -18.64 -0.38 12.25
CA GLN A 84 -18.10 0.40 11.14
C GLN A 84 -16.73 -0.11 10.70
N ARG A 85 -15.88 -0.55 11.65
CA ARG A 85 -14.59 -1.19 11.33
C ARG A 85 -14.78 -2.51 10.58
N ALA A 86 -15.75 -3.33 10.99
CA ALA A 86 -16.08 -4.56 10.30
C ALA A 86 -16.65 -4.30 8.89
N ASP A 87 -17.44 -3.25 8.72
CA ASP A 87 -17.93 -2.82 7.40
C ASP A 87 -16.80 -2.40 6.48
N LEU A 88 -15.84 -1.60 6.95
CA LEU A 88 -14.67 -1.22 6.16
C LEU A 88 -13.82 -2.43 5.76
N ALA A 89 -13.64 -3.40 6.67
CA ALA A 89 -12.93 -4.63 6.35
C ALA A 89 -13.64 -5.43 5.24
N ARG A 90 -14.97 -5.55 5.30
CA ARG A 90 -15.77 -6.21 4.24
C ARG A 90 -15.68 -5.47 2.91
N GLN A 91 -15.72 -4.14 2.94
CA GLN A 91 -15.57 -3.32 1.74
C GLN A 91 -14.19 -3.52 1.10
N GLY A 92 -13.12 -3.54 1.89
CA GLY A 92 -11.76 -3.81 1.40
C GLY A 92 -11.62 -5.19 0.76
N GLN A 93 -12.22 -6.23 1.36
CA GLN A 93 -12.23 -7.57 0.78
C GLN A 93 -12.97 -7.61 -0.57
N ALA A 94 -14.13 -6.94 -0.65
CA ALA A 94 -14.92 -6.87 -1.88
C ALA A 94 -14.17 -6.11 -2.99
N GLU A 95 -13.49 -5.00 -2.64
CA GLU A 95 -12.71 -4.23 -3.60
C GLU A 95 -11.47 -5.01 -4.10
N GLU A 96 -10.76 -5.72 -3.23
CA GLU A 96 -9.65 -6.59 -3.64
C GLU A 96 -10.13 -7.70 -4.58
N ALA A 97 -11.27 -8.34 -4.26
CA ALA A 97 -11.87 -9.37 -5.12
C ALA A 97 -12.23 -8.81 -6.50
N ARG A 98 -12.85 -7.63 -6.54
CA ARG A 98 -13.19 -6.94 -7.79
C ARG A 98 -11.94 -6.61 -8.62
N ARG A 99 -10.90 -6.04 -8.03
CA ARG A 99 -9.64 -5.74 -8.74
C ARG A 99 -8.97 -7.00 -9.28
N ARG A 100 -9.03 -8.10 -8.53
CA ARG A 100 -8.50 -9.40 -8.94
C ARG A 100 -9.24 -9.92 -10.19
N GLU A 101 -10.56 -9.82 -10.20
CA GLU A 101 -11.40 -10.17 -11.36
C GLU A 101 -11.09 -9.28 -12.57
N GLU A 102 -11.03 -7.96 -12.40
CA GLU A 102 -10.69 -6.99 -13.45
C GLU A 102 -9.31 -7.27 -14.09
N LEU A 103 -8.36 -7.79 -13.30
CA LEU A 103 -7.03 -8.18 -13.78
C LEU A 103 -6.96 -9.59 -14.36
N GLY A 104 -8.06 -10.35 -14.35
CA GLY A 104 -8.13 -11.74 -14.82
C GLY A 104 -7.28 -12.71 -14.01
N LEU A 105 -7.04 -12.40 -12.73
CA LEU A 105 -6.24 -13.22 -11.83
C LEU A 105 -7.11 -14.32 -11.18
N PRO A 106 -6.54 -15.50 -10.89
CA PRO A 106 -7.29 -16.57 -10.22
C PRO A 106 -7.80 -16.11 -8.86
N GLU A 107 -8.95 -16.65 -8.43
CA GLU A 107 -9.48 -16.44 -7.08
C GLU A 107 -8.41 -16.68 -6.02
N ARG A 108 -8.47 -15.91 -4.93
CA ARG A 108 -7.52 -16.02 -3.83
C ARG A 108 -7.58 -17.44 -3.28
N VAL A 109 -6.58 -18.26 -3.58
CA VAL A 109 -6.24 -19.39 -2.72
C VAL A 109 -5.82 -18.77 -1.41
N GLU A 110 -6.54 -19.07 -0.32
CA GLU A 110 -6.23 -18.50 0.99
C GLU A 110 -4.73 -18.66 1.25
N PRO A 111 -4.03 -17.57 1.64
CA PRO A 111 -2.66 -17.73 2.06
C PRO A 111 -2.65 -18.69 3.24
N ILE A 112 -1.84 -19.76 3.15
CA ILE A 112 -1.41 -20.49 4.35
C ILE A 112 -1.00 -19.40 5.35
N PRO A 113 -1.60 -19.34 6.55
CA PRO A 113 -1.33 -18.27 7.49
C PRO A 113 0.18 -18.11 7.61
N SER A 114 0.68 -16.97 7.11
CA SER A 114 2.05 -16.58 7.36
C SER A 114 2.15 -16.43 8.87
N ALA A 115 3.20 -16.99 9.48
CA ALA A 115 3.41 -17.06 10.92
C ALA A 115 3.65 -15.68 11.60
N GLY A 116 2.87 -14.66 11.22
CA GLY A 116 2.73 -13.36 11.84
C GLY A 116 1.29 -13.05 12.28
N ASP A 117 0.27 -13.74 11.76
CA ASP A 117 -1.12 -13.68 12.26
C ASP A 117 -1.39 -14.79 13.31
N SER A 118 -0.46 -14.93 14.25
CA SER A 118 -0.67 -15.82 15.40
C SER A 118 -1.67 -15.17 16.37
N PRO A 119 -2.78 -15.84 16.71
CA PRO A 119 -3.73 -15.39 17.74
C PRO A 119 -3.20 -15.64 19.17
N LEU A 120 -1.97 -15.22 19.45
CA LEU A 120 -1.26 -15.49 20.71
C LEU A 120 -1.06 -14.26 21.61
N LEU A 121 -1.94 -13.27 21.51
CA LEU A 121 -2.18 -12.33 22.62
C LEU A 121 -3.56 -12.63 23.22
N ARG A 122 -3.72 -13.87 23.70
CA ARG A 122 -4.48 -14.09 24.93
C ARG A 122 -3.49 -13.88 26.06
N GLU A 123 -3.57 -12.74 26.73
CA GLU A 123 -3.16 -12.64 28.12
C GLU A 123 -4.46 -12.53 28.93
N ASP A 124 -5.00 -13.71 29.25
CA ASP A 124 -5.78 -13.90 30.46
C ASP A 124 -4.76 -14.08 31.59
N ASP A 125 -4.66 -13.10 32.50
CA ASP A 125 -4.64 -13.24 33.97
C ASP A 125 -4.47 -11.88 34.67
#